data_AF-A0A955Q8Z3-F1
#
_entry.id   AF-A0A955Q8Z3-F1
#
_cell.length_a   1.000
_cell.length_b   1.000
_cell.length_c   1.000
_cell.angle_alpha   90.00
_cell.angle_beta   90.00
_cell.angle_gamma   90.00
#
_symmetry.space_group_name_H-M   'P 1'
#
loop_
_entity.id
_entity.type
_entity.pdbx_description
1 polymer ?
#
loop_
_entity_poly.entity_id
_entity_poly.type
_entity_poly.pdbx_seq_one_letter_code
_entity_poly.pdbx_strand_id
1 'polypeptide(L)'
;MSDQKEELLQYIQASLDELITIHDQAEKALNAVQGKDHVTKWKRKVIDGLSPYVSPIYLQHVTKEWLETSYFVGDIFDELADEVDMCRRHLKKLAKDIQMTGIP
;
A
#
# COMPACT_ATOMS: atom_id res chain seq x y z
N MET A 1 12.70 18.33 10.30
CA MET A 1 13.22 17.01 9.86
C MET A 1 12.62 15.86 10.69
N SER A 2 12.43 16.01 12.02
CA SER A 2 11.69 15.02 12.83
C SER A 2 10.21 14.93 12.48
N ASP A 3 9.58 16.08 12.25
CA ASP A 3 8.12 16.15 12.15
C ASP A 3 7.61 15.50 10.87
N GLN A 4 8.25 15.77 9.73
CA GLN A 4 7.95 15.14 8.45
C GLN A 4 8.16 13.61 8.46
N LYS A 5 9.16 13.13 9.22
CA LYS A 5 9.42 11.70 9.42
C LYS A 5 8.29 11.05 10.23
N GLU A 6 7.88 11.70 11.30
CA GLU A 6 6.82 11.20 12.18
C GLU A 6 5.45 11.23 11.49
N GLU A 7 5.12 12.30 10.79
CA GLU A 7 3.92 12.43 9.95
C GLU A 7 3.85 11.31 8.89
N LEU A 8 4.95 11.04 8.19
CA LEU A 8 5.02 9.96 7.21
C LEU A 8 4.83 8.59 7.86
N LEU A 9 5.43 8.34 9.03
CA LEU A 9 5.25 7.08 9.75
C LEU A 9 3.80 6.90 10.23
N GLN A 10 3.16 7.96 10.72
CA GLN A 10 1.75 7.94 11.09
C GLN A 10 0.86 7.68 9.86
N TYR A 11 1.16 8.32 8.74
CA TYR A 11 0.46 8.10 7.47
C TYR A 11 0.58 6.65 6.99
N ILE A 12 1.79 6.07 7.05
CA ILE A 12 2.01 4.67 6.68
C ILE A 12 1.22 3.73 7.60
N GLN A 13 1.21 4.00 8.91
CA GLN A 13 0.44 3.20 9.86
C GLN A 13 -1.07 3.26 9.59
N ALA A 14 -1.61 4.46 9.36
CA ALA A 14 -3.02 4.63 8.99
C ALA A 14 -3.35 3.91 7.67
N SER A 15 -2.44 3.97 6.68
CA SER A 15 -2.62 3.27 5.40
C SER A 15 -2.65 1.75 5.57
N LEU A 16 -1.81 1.20 6.47
CA LEU A 16 -1.83 -0.22 6.81
C LEU A 16 -3.15 -0.64 7.46
N ASP A 17 -3.68 0.15 8.39
CA ASP A 17 -4.95 -0.12 9.07
C ASP A 17 -6.15 -0.04 8.11
N GLU A 18 -6.13 0.93 7.19
CA GLU A 18 -7.11 1.03 6.10
C GLU A 18 -7.08 -0.22 5.20
N LEU A 19 -5.89 -0.69 4.82
CA LEU A 19 -5.73 -1.87 3.96
C LEU A 19 -6.26 -3.15 4.61
N ILE A 20 -5.98 -3.33 5.91
CA ILE A 20 -6.50 -4.45 6.70
C ILE A 20 -8.04 -4.42 6.71
N THR A 21 -8.62 -3.23 6.88
CA THR A 21 -10.07 -3.05 6.89
C THR A 21 -10.69 -3.38 5.53
N ILE A 22 -10.08 -2.96 4.41
CA ILE A 22 -10.54 -3.28 3.06
C ILE A 22 -10.54 -4.80 2.83
N HIS A 23 -9.47 -5.48 3.21
CA HIS A 23 -9.34 -6.93 3.04
C HIS A 23 -10.40 -7.69 3.85
N ASP A 24 -10.55 -7.39 5.14
CA ASP A 24 -11.55 -8.01 6.01
C ASP A 24 -12.99 -7.77 5.53
N GLN A 25 -13.28 -6.57 5.00
CA GLN A 25 -14.59 -6.28 4.41
C GLN A 25 -14.84 -7.07 3.12
N ALA A 26 -13.83 -7.25 2.27
CA ALA A 26 -13.94 -8.02 1.04
C ALA A 26 -14.18 -9.52 1.31
N GLU A 27 -13.49 -10.08 2.30
CA GLU A 27 -13.70 -11.45 2.78
C GLU A 27 -15.12 -11.62 3.35
N LYS A 28 -15.55 -10.73 4.26
CA LYS A 28 -16.88 -10.79 4.89
C LYS A 28 -18.02 -10.63 3.89
N ALA A 29 -17.85 -9.76 2.89
CA ALA A 29 -18.83 -9.56 1.84
C ALA A 29 -18.82 -10.67 0.78
N LEU A 30 -17.84 -11.59 0.83
CA LEU A 30 -17.58 -12.60 -0.20
C LEU A 30 -17.53 -11.97 -1.61
N ASN A 31 -16.94 -10.78 -1.72
CA ASN A 31 -16.89 -10.00 -2.96
C ASN A 31 -15.47 -9.50 -3.26
N ALA A 32 -14.64 -10.42 -3.76
CA ALA A 32 -13.25 -10.12 -4.11
C ALA A 32 -13.11 -9.09 -5.24
N VAL A 33 -14.09 -9.02 -6.16
CA VAL A 33 -14.09 -8.02 -7.25
C VAL A 33 -14.20 -6.60 -6.69
N GLN A 34 -15.13 -6.38 -5.77
CA GLN A 34 -15.26 -5.09 -5.09
C GLN A 34 -14.05 -4.80 -4.18
N GLY A 35 -13.54 -5.82 -3.50
CA GLY A 35 -12.29 -5.72 -2.73
C GLY A 35 -11.11 -5.25 -3.58
N LYS A 36 -10.96 -5.81 -4.79
CA LYS A 36 -9.89 -5.45 -5.74
C LYS A 36 -10.01 -4.02 -6.25
N ASP A 37 -11.24 -3.56 -6.54
CA ASP A 37 -11.48 -2.15 -6.88
C ASP A 37 -11.12 -1.21 -5.72
N HIS A 38 -11.50 -1.57 -4.49
CA HIS A 38 -11.14 -0.79 -3.30
C HIS A 38 -9.63 -0.75 -3.08
N VAL A 39 -8.93 -1.88 -3.20
CA VAL A 39 -7.46 -1.94 -3.10
C VAL A 39 -6.81 -1.11 -4.21
N THR A 40 -7.32 -1.14 -5.43
CA THR A 40 -6.80 -0.33 -6.54
C THR A 40 -6.92 1.17 -6.25
N LYS A 41 -8.08 1.62 -5.74
CA LYS A 41 -8.30 3.00 -5.33
C LYS A 41 -7.41 3.39 -4.16
N TRP A 42 -7.27 2.49 -3.18
CA TRP A 42 -6.40 2.68 -2.02
C TRP A 42 -4.92 2.81 -2.45
N LYS A 43 -4.41 1.97 -3.36
CA LYS A 43 -3.03 2.06 -3.88
C LYS A 43 -2.74 3.44 -4.45
N ARG A 44 -3.65 3.99 -5.28
CA ARG A 44 -3.51 5.34 -5.86
C ARG A 44 -3.48 6.41 -4.79
N LYS A 45 -4.41 6.37 -3.83
CA LYS A 45 -4.46 7.29 -2.70
C LYS A 45 -3.14 7.27 -1.91
N VAL A 46 -2.58 6.08 -1.67
CA VAL A 46 -1.32 5.92 -0.94
C VAL A 46 -0.14 6.50 -1.70
N ILE A 47 -0.03 6.20 -2.99
CA ILE A 47 1.02 6.78 -3.84
C ILE A 47 0.94 8.32 -3.83
N ASP A 48 -0.25 8.88 -4.04
CA ASP A 48 -0.44 10.33 -4.02
C ASP A 48 -0.07 10.94 -2.66
N GLY A 49 -0.40 10.26 -1.56
CA GLY A 49 -0.05 10.70 -0.21
C GLY A 49 1.42 10.55 0.16
N LEU A 50 2.16 9.66 -0.50
CA LEU A 50 3.63 9.53 -0.33
C LEU A 50 4.40 10.62 -1.08
N SER A 51 3.85 11.12 -2.20
CA SER A 51 4.45 12.14 -3.09
C SER A 51 5.13 13.34 -2.40
N PRO A 52 4.55 14.00 -1.38
CA PRO A 52 5.20 15.14 -0.73
C PRO A 52 6.38 14.75 0.18
N TYR A 53 6.56 13.47 0.48
CA TYR A 53 7.57 13.00 1.41
C TYR A 53 8.77 12.34 0.74
N VAL A 54 8.52 11.48 -0.26
CA VAL A 54 9.54 10.62 -0.86
C VAL A 54 10.09 11.17 -2.17
N SER A 55 11.24 10.67 -2.59
CA SER A 55 11.82 11.05 -3.88
C SER A 55 10.93 10.60 -5.06
N PRO A 56 10.91 11.35 -6.19
CA PRO A 56 10.17 10.95 -7.39
C PRO A 56 10.59 9.59 -7.96
N ILE A 57 11.87 9.22 -7.79
CA ILE A 57 12.41 7.93 -8.22
C ILE A 57 11.77 6.79 -7.41
N TYR A 58 11.68 6.95 -6.09
CA TYR A 58 10.99 6.01 -5.23
C TYR A 58 9.50 5.92 -5.57
N LEU A 59 8.85 7.06 -5.80
CA LEU A 59 7.44 7.11 -6.18
C LEU A 59 7.17 6.35 -7.49
N GLN A 60 8.03 6.54 -8.50
CA GLN A 60 7.92 5.83 -9.79
C GLN A 60 8.09 4.32 -9.61
N HIS A 61 9.04 3.90 -8.77
CA HIS A 61 9.27 2.50 -8.47
C HIS A 61 8.04 1.85 -7.81
N VAL A 62 7.49 2.47 -6.76
CA VAL A 62 6.29 1.96 -6.06
C VAL A 62 5.07 1.96 -6.99
N THR A 63 4.90 3.00 -7.81
CA THR A 63 3.81 3.07 -8.79
C THR A 63 3.84 1.88 -9.74
N LYS A 64 5.02 1.57 -10.29
CA LYS A 64 5.20 0.42 -11.18
C LYS A 64 4.92 -0.90 -10.47
N GLU A 65 5.45 -1.09 -9.26
CA GLU A 65 5.23 -2.32 -8.50
C GLU A 65 3.76 -2.52 -8.11
N TRP A 66 3.04 -1.45 -7.78
CA TRP A 66 1.69 -1.58 -7.21
C TRP A 66 0.55 -1.52 -8.24
N LEU A 67 0.71 -0.68 -9.27
CA LEU A 67 -0.36 -0.41 -10.25
C LEU A 67 -0.11 -1.05 -11.61
N GLU A 68 1.14 -1.33 -11.97
CA GLU A 68 1.49 -1.89 -13.29
C GLU A 68 1.80 -3.39 -13.23
N THR A 69 2.01 -3.95 -12.04
CA THR A 69 2.23 -5.39 -11.85
C THR A 69 0.90 -6.09 -11.62
N SER A 70 0.51 -6.99 -12.53
CA SER A 70 -0.70 -7.79 -12.42
C SER A 70 -0.35 -9.19 -11.92
N TYR A 71 -1.06 -9.65 -10.89
CA TYR A 71 -1.04 -11.04 -10.44
C TYR A 71 -2.27 -11.74 -11.03
N PHE A 72 -2.05 -12.82 -11.77
CA PHE A 72 -3.12 -13.64 -12.33
C PHE A 72 -2.95 -15.06 -11.83
N VAL A 73 -3.70 -15.42 -10.78
CA VAL A 73 -3.62 -16.71 -10.10
C VAL A 73 -4.89 -17.54 -10.33
N GLY A 74 -5.89 -16.98 -11.00
CA GLY A 74 -7.11 -17.67 -11.42
C GLY A 74 -8.22 -17.66 -10.38
N ASP A 75 -7.90 -17.48 -9.10
CA ASP A 75 -8.84 -17.15 -8.02
C ASP A 75 -8.67 -15.67 -7.60
N ILE A 76 -9.77 -14.91 -7.65
CA ILE A 76 -9.76 -13.46 -7.39
C ILE A 76 -9.52 -13.17 -5.89
N PHE A 77 -9.91 -14.07 -4.98
CA PHE A 77 -9.61 -13.90 -3.56
C PHE A 77 -8.12 -14.09 -3.29
N ASP A 78 -7.49 -15.08 -3.91
CA ASP A 78 -6.04 -15.30 -3.78
C ASP A 78 -5.28 -14.11 -4.39
N GLU A 79 -5.70 -13.62 -5.57
CA GLU A 79 -5.12 -12.42 -6.17
C GLU A 79 -5.25 -11.19 -5.26
N LEU A 80 -6.43 -11.01 -4.64
CA LEU A 80 -6.66 -9.91 -3.71
C LEU A 80 -5.77 -10.03 -2.46
N ALA A 81 -5.66 -11.23 -1.89
CA ALA A 81 -4.83 -11.49 -0.72
C ALA A 81 -3.34 -11.23 -1.01
N ASP A 82 -2.85 -11.67 -2.17
CA ASP A 82 -1.48 -11.44 -2.62
C ASP A 82 -1.19 -9.94 -2.83
N GLU A 83 -2.12 -9.22 -3.48
CA GLU A 83 -2.00 -7.77 -3.65
C GLU A 83 -1.95 -7.03 -2.31
N VAL A 84 -2.81 -7.41 -1.37
CA VAL A 84 -2.85 -6.85 -0.01
C VAL A 84 -1.55 -7.16 0.74
N ASP A 85 -1.05 -8.40 0.69
CA ASP A 85 0.18 -8.77 1.40
C ASP A 85 1.40 -8.05 0.82
N MET A 86 1.49 -7.92 -0.49
CA MET A 86 2.56 -7.17 -1.16
C MET A 86 2.57 -5.71 -0.71
N CYS A 87 1.42 -5.01 -0.77
CA CYS A 87 1.33 -3.62 -0.33
C CYS A 87 1.70 -3.46 1.16
N ARG A 88 1.23 -4.38 2.00
CA ARG A 88 1.55 -4.43 3.43
C ARG A 88 3.05 -4.59 3.68
N ARG A 89 3.72 -5.49 2.96
CA ARG A 89 5.17 -5.70 3.06
C ARG A 89 5.95 -4.45 2.64
N HIS A 90 5.54 -3.81 1.54
CA HIS A 90 6.21 -2.61 1.04
C HIS A 90 6.08 -1.45 2.03
N LEU A 91 4.89 -1.21 2.59
CA LEU A 91 4.69 -0.17 3.61
C LEU A 91 5.47 -0.45 4.90
N LYS A 92 5.49 -1.70 5.38
CA LYS A 92 6.30 -2.08 6.55
C LYS A 92 7.79 -1.89 6.30
N LYS A 93 8.26 -2.22 5.10
CA LYS A 93 9.65 -2.01 4.70
C LYS A 93 9.97 -0.51 4.65
N LEU A 94 9.12 0.29 4.01
CA LEU A 94 9.27 1.75 3.94
C LEU A 94 9.35 2.37 5.35
N ALA A 95 8.43 2.00 6.26
CA ALA A 95 8.47 2.49 7.64
C ALA A 95 9.80 2.15 8.34
N LYS A 96 10.30 0.93 8.15
CA LYS A 96 11.58 0.48 8.71
C LYS A 96 12.76 1.26 8.11
N ASP A 97 12.77 1.46 6.80
CA ASP A 97 13.81 2.21 6.09
C ASP A 97 13.82 3.68 6.54
N ILE A 98 12.65 4.30 6.68
CA ILE A 98 12.51 5.66 7.26
C ILE A 98 13.09 5.74 8.66
N GLN A 99 12.86 4.72 9.50
CA GLN A 99 13.40 4.66 10.86
C GLN A 99 14.92 4.53 10.87
N MET A 100 15.49 3.67 10.02
CA MET A 100 16.91 3.30 10.02
C MET A 100 17.80 4.26 9.21
N THR A 101 17.37 4.62 8.00
CA THR A 101 18.18 5.34 7.02
C THR A 101 17.63 6.73 6.67
N GLY A 102 16.36 7.01 7.01
CA GLY A 102 15.69 8.26 6.67
C GLY A 102 14.75 8.11 5.46
N ILE A 103 14.11 9.21 5.06
CA ILE A 103 13.11 9.22 4.00
C ILE A 103 13.81 9.01 2.64
N PRO A 104 13.41 7.99 1.85
CA PRO A 104 14.01 7.68 0.54
C PRO A 104 13.55 8.61 -0.59
#